data_AF-A0A3N0XBI1-F1
#
_entry.id   AF-A0A3N0XBI1-F1
#
_cell.length_a   1.000
_cell.length_b   1.000
_cell.length_c   1.000
_cell.angle_alpha   90.00
_cell.angle_beta   90.00
_cell.angle_gamma   90.00
#
_symmetry.space_group_name_H-M   'P 1'
#
loop_
_entity.id
_entity.type
_entity.pdbx_description
1 polymer ?
#
loop_
_entity_poly.entity_id
_entity_poly.type
_entity_poly.pdbx_seq_one_letter_code
_entity_poly.pdbx_strand_id
1 'polypeptide(L)'
;MSHIGLKYSKQIKLDSDSVKAVLDRKPSEKGKKVMDDYVKNNNYAEESDYDLILTTKDSLIFGFDFLHNGKKLMMPEINPITIYFSNAIMSNVQIGKYKKILISDAKKGISQIHSFGNFFQLAFNCIMNLQSSIEVFVNLIIQENNYVFLKKDGTQRTGIINIHDKVNIALPQILNKNFKTNFENEYSQIEDLIKLRNDLIHLKPEAEITNTKYKIPYRKVIEFNFDKTIIAVKKFINYYEPNLIEECNYGVNFHFDIIK
;
A
#
# COMPACT_ATOMS: atom_id res chain seq x y z
N MET A 1 5.60 16.47 -2.13
CA MET A 1 4.36 15.81 -1.68
C MET A 1 4.43 15.74 -0.17
N SER A 2 3.39 16.19 0.53
CA SER A 2 3.28 16.04 1.98
C SER A 2 2.93 14.59 2.35
N HIS A 3 2.91 14.28 3.65
CA HIS A 3 2.41 12.98 4.12
C HIS A 3 0.97 12.72 3.65
N ILE A 4 0.65 11.45 3.47
CA ILE A 4 -0.62 11.01 2.87
C ILE A 4 -1.63 10.73 3.97
N GLY A 5 -2.88 11.15 3.76
CA GLY A 5 -3.96 10.85 4.67
C GLY A 5 -4.31 9.37 4.64
N LEU A 6 -4.23 8.71 5.79
CA LEU A 6 -4.73 7.35 5.94
C LEU A 6 -6.26 7.36 5.82
N LYS A 7 -6.82 6.37 5.12
CA LYS A 7 -8.26 6.20 4.97
C LYS A 7 -8.73 4.90 5.59
N TYR A 8 -9.96 4.87 6.09
CA TYR A 8 -10.58 3.63 6.53
C TYR A 8 -10.82 2.69 5.34
N SER A 9 -10.82 1.38 5.58
CA SER A 9 -11.18 0.37 4.58
C SER A 9 -12.60 0.60 4.05
N LYS A 10 -13.51 0.95 4.97
CA LYS A 10 -14.90 1.32 4.71
C LYS A 10 -15.27 2.50 5.59
N GLN A 11 -15.89 3.52 4.99
CA GLN A 11 -16.47 4.65 5.69
C GLN A 11 -17.83 5.00 5.10
N ILE A 12 -18.83 5.11 5.95
CA ILE A 12 -20.17 5.58 5.61
C ILE A 12 -20.36 6.92 6.31
N LYS A 13 -20.37 8.01 5.54
CA LYS A 13 -20.65 9.35 6.08
C LYS A 13 -22.11 9.43 6.47
N LEU A 14 -22.36 9.97 7.66
CA LEU A 14 -23.68 10.21 8.18
C LEU A 14 -23.89 11.71 8.37
N ASP A 15 -25.11 12.18 8.14
CA ASP A 15 -25.52 13.50 8.63
C ASP A 15 -25.64 13.49 10.17
N SER A 16 -25.69 14.69 10.76
CA SER A 16 -25.72 14.85 12.22
C SER A 16 -26.92 14.18 12.89
N ASP A 17 -28.07 14.15 12.21
CA ASP A 17 -29.30 13.58 12.76
C ASP A 17 -29.24 12.06 12.73
N SER A 18 -28.67 11.49 11.67
CA SER A 18 -28.40 10.06 11.52
C SER A 18 -27.40 9.54 12.57
N VAL A 19 -26.31 10.26 12.84
CA VAL A 19 -25.37 9.87 13.92
C VAL A 19 -26.07 9.87 15.26
N LYS A 20 -26.83 10.93 15.56
CA LYS A 20 -27.57 11.04 16.82
C LYS A 20 -28.59 9.91 16.95
N ALA A 21 -29.32 9.58 15.90
CA ALA A 21 -30.27 8.47 15.89
C ALA A 21 -29.60 7.11 16.16
N VAL A 22 -28.39 6.87 15.64
CA VAL A 22 -27.62 5.65 15.90
C VAL A 22 -27.14 5.60 17.35
N LEU A 23 -26.57 6.70 17.87
CA LEU A 23 -26.04 6.78 19.23
C LEU A 23 -27.14 6.73 20.31
N ASP A 24 -28.30 7.32 20.04
CA ASP A 24 -29.44 7.34 20.98
C ASP A 24 -30.21 6.01 20.98
N ARG A 25 -29.96 5.12 20.00
CA ARG A 25 -30.64 3.83 19.90
C ARG A 25 -30.14 2.88 20.97
N LYS A 26 -30.96 2.67 22.00
CA LYS A 26 -30.70 1.63 23.00
C LYS A 26 -30.68 0.25 22.31
N PRO A 27 -29.66 -0.60 22.57
CA PRO A 27 -29.66 -1.96 22.06
C PRO A 27 -30.85 -2.73 22.65
N SER A 28 -31.46 -3.58 21.82
CA SER A 28 -32.50 -4.51 22.26
C SER A 28 -31.94 -5.46 23.32
N GLU A 29 -32.80 -6.10 24.12
CA GLU A 29 -32.34 -7.09 25.12
C GLU A 29 -31.53 -8.21 24.47
N LYS A 30 -31.94 -8.68 23.29
CA LYS A 30 -31.17 -9.63 22.48
C LYS A 30 -29.80 -9.08 22.11
N GLY A 31 -29.72 -7.82 21.67
CA GLY A 31 -28.46 -7.17 21.32
C GLY A 31 -27.53 -6.99 22.51
N LYS A 32 -28.06 -6.67 23.69
CA LYS A 32 -27.28 -6.60 24.94
C LYS A 32 -26.69 -7.95 25.30
N LYS A 33 -27.49 -9.02 25.24
CA LYS A 33 -27.00 -10.37 25.52
C LYS A 33 -25.88 -10.79 24.57
N VAL A 34 -26.05 -10.53 23.26
CA VAL A 34 -25.00 -10.81 22.26
C VAL A 34 -23.72 -10.04 22.58
N MET A 35 -23.82 -8.75 22.91
CA MET A 35 -22.66 -7.93 23.28
C MET A 35 -21.97 -8.46 24.55
N ASP A 36 -22.75 -8.78 25.58
CA ASP A 36 -22.21 -9.30 26.84
C ASP A 36 -21.51 -10.66 26.65
N ASP A 37 -22.10 -11.56 25.87
CA ASP A 37 -21.53 -12.87 25.55
C ASP A 37 -20.24 -12.71 24.73
N TYR A 38 -20.24 -11.79 23.76
CA TYR A 38 -19.06 -11.49 22.94
C TYR A 38 -17.92 -10.85 23.74
N VAL A 39 -18.20 -9.92 24.66
CA VAL A 39 -17.17 -9.27 25.49
C VAL A 39 -16.57 -10.24 26.51
N LYS A 40 -17.36 -11.19 27.02
CA LYS A 40 -16.89 -12.22 27.97
C LYS A 40 -16.10 -13.33 27.29
N ASN A 41 -16.34 -13.57 26.00
CA ASN A 41 -15.63 -14.58 25.25
C ASN A 41 -14.33 -14.02 24.65
N ASN A 42 -13.28 -14.86 24.64
CA ASN A 42 -12.01 -14.58 23.99
C ASN A 42 -12.06 -14.77 22.47
N ASN A 43 -13.15 -15.28 21.91
CA ASN A 43 -13.30 -15.45 20.47
C ASN A 43 -13.29 -14.12 19.72
N TYR A 44 -12.65 -14.08 18.56
CA TYR A 44 -12.70 -12.92 17.67
C TYR A 44 -14.08 -12.75 17.02
N ALA A 45 -14.35 -11.56 16.47
CA ALA A 45 -15.63 -11.27 15.82
C ALA A 45 -15.95 -12.25 14.67
N GLU A 46 -14.93 -12.59 13.87
CA GLU A 46 -15.03 -13.54 12.76
C GLU A 46 -15.42 -14.96 13.19
N GLU A 47 -14.96 -15.40 14.36
CA GLU A 47 -15.31 -16.71 14.93
C GLU A 47 -16.77 -16.76 15.41
N SER A 48 -17.39 -15.59 15.54
CA SER A 48 -18.79 -15.42 15.95
C SER A 48 -19.68 -14.94 14.79
N ASP A 49 -19.15 -14.90 13.56
CA ASP A 49 -19.84 -14.41 12.36
C ASP A 49 -20.38 -12.97 12.52
N TYR A 50 -19.59 -12.10 13.13
CA TYR A 50 -19.91 -10.69 13.35
C TYR A 50 -18.99 -9.76 12.58
N ASP A 51 -19.58 -8.74 11.97
CA ASP A 51 -18.87 -7.54 11.51
C ASP A 51 -18.83 -6.49 12.63
N LEU A 52 -17.67 -5.88 12.85
CA LEU A 52 -17.52 -4.78 13.80
C LEU A 52 -17.63 -3.44 13.08
N ILE A 53 -18.60 -2.64 13.51
CA ILE A 53 -18.80 -1.27 13.05
C ILE A 53 -18.54 -0.32 14.21
N LEU A 54 -17.60 0.60 14.03
CA LEU A 54 -17.29 1.64 14.99
C LEU A 54 -17.98 2.94 14.56
N THR A 55 -18.53 3.65 15.55
CA THR A 55 -19.15 4.95 15.31
C THR A 55 -18.16 6.06 15.65
N THR A 56 -18.01 7.00 14.73
CA THR A 56 -17.27 8.26 14.95
C THR A 56 -18.25 9.42 15.03
N LYS A 57 -17.75 10.66 15.13
CA LYS A 57 -18.60 11.86 15.22
C LYS A 57 -19.52 12.05 14.00
N ASP A 58 -19.09 11.62 12.82
CA ASP A 58 -19.74 11.93 11.53
C ASP A 58 -19.80 10.73 10.57
N SER A 59 -19.38 9.55 11.02
CA SER A 59 -19.36 8.36 10.15
C SER A 59 -19.36 7.04 10.90
N LEU A 60 -19.81 6.00 10.20
CA LEU A 60 -19.59 4.60 10.58
C LEU A 60 -18.38 4.06 9.82
N ILE A 61 -17.51 3.35 10.52
CA ILE A 61 -16.30 2.76 9.96
C ILE A 61 -16.21 1.29 10.33
N PHE A 62 -15.54 0.50 9.49
CA PHE A 62 -15.29 -0.89 9.82
C PHE A 62 -14.11 -1.00 10.79
N GLY A 63 -14.14 -2.02 11.62
CA GLY A 63 -13.11 -2.30 12.61
C GLY A 63 -12.85 -3.79 12.76
N PHE A 64 -11.85 -4.09 13.56
CA PHE A 64 -11.50 -5.43 13.97
C PHE A 64 -11.21 -5.44 15.47
N ASP A 65 -11.32 -6.60 16.10
CA ASP A 65 -10.97 -6.80 17.49
C ASP A 65 -9.62 -7.48 17.65
N PHE A 66 -8.96 -7.20 18.77
CA PHE A 66 -7.80 -7.95 19.21
C PHE A 66 -7.79 -8.08 20.74
N LEU A 67 -7.17 -9.14 21.25
CA LEU A 67 -7.02 -9.36 22.68
C LEU A 67 -5.73 -8.74 23.20
N HIS A 68 -5.85 -7.88 24.21
CA HIS A 68 -4.71 -7.32 24.92
C HIS A 68 -4.91 -7.45 26.44
N ASN A 69 -4.02 -8.18 27.10
CA ASN A 69 -4.10 -8.44 28.55
C ASN A 69 -5.46 -8.98 29.00
N GLY A 70 -6.03 -9.92 28.22
CA GLY A 70 -7.34 -10.52 28.48
C GLY A 70 -8.53 -9.58 28.28
N LYS A 71 -8.30 -8.39 27.70
CA LYS A 71 -9.36 -7.44 27.34
C LYS A 71 -9.45 -7.33 25.82
N LYS A 72 -10.67 -7.40 25.32
CA LYS A 72 -10.96 -7.19 23.91
C LYS A 72 -10.95 -5.68 23.60
N LEU A 73 -10.11 -5.30 22.66
CA LEU A 73 -9.99 -3.93 22.18
C LEU A 73 -10.44 -3.88 20.72
N MET A 74 -11.17 -2.84 20.36
CA MET A 74 -11.66 -2.62 19.00
C MET A 74 -10.81 -1.54 18.34
N MET A 75 -10.39 -1.80 17.11
CA MET A 75 -9.55 -0.90 16.32
C MET A 75 -10.21 -0.61 14.98
N PRO A 76 -10.04 0.61 14.44
CA PRO A 76 -10.49 0.90 13.10
C PRO A 76 -9.66 0.13 12.07
N GLU A 77 -10.33 -0.36 11.03
CA GLU A 77 -9.67 -0.97 9.89
C GLU A 77 -9.24 0.13 8.89
N ILE A 78 -7.95 0.17 8.57
CA ILE A 78 -7.36 1.17 7.67
C ILE A 78 -7.13 0.52 6.30
N ASN A 79 -7.41 1.28 5.24
CA ASN A 79 -7.16 0.85 3.87
C ASN A 79 -5.63 0.66 3.64
N PRO A 80 -5.19 -0.59 3.40
CA PRO A 80 -3.76 -0.91 3.30
C PRO A 80 -3.04 -0.19 2.14
N ILE A 81 -3.75 0.18 1.07
CA ILE A 81 -3.18 0.94 -0.05
C ILE A 81 -2.61 2.26 0.45
N THR A 82 -3.35 2.95 1.33
CA THR A 82 -2.94 4.25 1.89
C THR A 82 -1.76 4.12 2.85
N ILE A 83 -1.67 2.99 3.58
CA ILE A 83 -0.55 2.67 4.47
C ILE A 83 0.74 2.51 3.65
N TYR A 84 0.71 1.62 2.65
CA TYR A 84 1.89 1.38 1.80
C TYR A 84 2.30 2.65 1.07
N PHE A 85 1.34 3.36 0.46
CA PHE A 85 1.67 4.58 -0.27
C PHE A 85 2.27 5.65 0.66
N SER A 86 1.74 5.81 1.88
CA SER A 86 2.29 6.73 2.88
C SER A 86 3.74 6.37 3.27
N ASN A 87 4.02 5.09 3.53
CA ASN A 87 5.37 4.61 3.85
C ASN A 87 6.38 4.91 2.74
N ALA A 88 5.97 4.81 1.47
CA ALA A 88 6.83 5.18 0.35
C ALA A 88 7.17 6.68 0.37
N ILE A 89 6.18 7.54 0.59
CA ILE A 89 6.40 8.99 0.70
C ILE A 89 7.36 9.33 1.85
N MET A 90 7.14 8.73 3.02
CA MET A 90 7.99 8.94 4.20
C MET A 90 9.45 8.58 3.94
N SER A 91 9.70 7.55 3.12
CA SER A 91 11.05 7.15 2.72
C SER A 91 11.65 8.13 1.71
N ASN A 92 10.87 8.55 0.72
CA ASN A 92 11.32 9.42 -0.38
C ASN A 92 11.90 10.75 0.10
N VAL A 93 11.34 11.33 1.16
CA VAL A 93 11.84 12.57 1.78
C VAL A 93 13.34 12.45 2.12
N GLN A 94 13.79 11.32 2.66
CA GLN A 94 15.18 11.12 3.03
C GLN A 94 16.05 10.56 1.89
N ILE A 95 15.48 9.85 0.91
CA ILE A 95 16.22 9.32 -0.26
C ILE A 95 17.00 10.46 -0.94
N GLY A 96 16.36 11.60 -1.19
CA GLY A 96 17.01 12.74 -1.85
C GLY A 96 18.23 13.27 -1.09
N LYS A 97 18.16 13.28 0.25
CA LYS A 97 19.28 13.68 1.13
C LYS A 97 20.44 12.68 1.03
N TYR A 98 20.18 11.39 1.24
CA TYR A 98 21.23 10.37 1.23
C TYR A 98 21.82 10.13 -0.16
N LYS A 99 21.03 10.33 -1.24
CA LYS A 99 21.54 10.29 -2.61
C LYS A 99 22.58 11.38 -2.86
N LYS A 100 22.34 12.60 -2.38
CA LYS A 100 23.31 13.71 -2.48
C LYS A 100 24.61 13.41 -1.72
N ILE A 101 24.50 12.85 -0.51
CA ILE A 101 25.65 12.43 0.29
C ILE A 101 26.44 11.35 -0.44
N LEU A 102 25.77 10.29 -0.93
CA LEU A 102 26.37 9.20 -1.68
C LEU A 102 27.15 9.70 -2.91
N ILE A 103 26.56 10.61 -3.70
CA ILE A 103 27.22 11.20 -4.88
C ILE A 103 28.43 12.05 -4.47
N SER A 104 28.31 12.83 -3.40
CA SER A 104 29.41 13.64 -2.87
C SER A 104 30.58 12.76 -2.41
N ASP A 105 30.29 11.69 -1.66
CA ASP A 105 31.30 10.75 -1.17
C ASP A 105 32.01 10.05 -2.34
N ALA A 106 31.24 9.58 -3.34
CA ALA A 106 31.78 8.98 -4.56
C ALA A 106 32.70 9.93 -5.33
N LYS A 107 32.35 11.22 -5.46
CA LYS A 107 33.20 12.23 -6.12
C LYS A 107 34.53 12.46 -5.40
N LYS A 108 34.56 12.27 -4.08
CA LYS A 108 35.77 12.39 -3.27
C LYS A 108 36.60 11.10 -3.24
N GLY A 109 36.13 10.03 -3.89
CA GLY A 109 36.73 8.70 -3.78
C GLY A 109 36.56 8.08 -2.39
N ILE A 110 35.65 8.60 -1.57
CA ILE A 110 35.38 8.10 -0.21
C ILE A 110 34.21 7.10 -0.30
N SER A 111 34.40 5.91 0.27
CA SER A 111 33.32 4.93 0.43
C SER A 111 32.83 4.95 1.88
N GLN A 112 31.69 5.61 2.13
CA GLN A 112 31.01 5.57 3.42
C GLN A 112 29.92 4.50 3.39
N ILE A 113 30.20 3.34 3.99
CA ILE A 113 29.25 2.21 4.01
C ILE A 113 27.91 2.59 4.66
N HIS A 114 27.94 3.48 5.65
CA HIS A 114 26.73 3.98 6.31
C HIS A 114 25.87 4.83 5.37
N SER A 115 26.45 5.80 4.65
CA SER A 115 25.73 6.62 3.66
C SER A 115 25.11 5.74 2.56
N PHE A 116 25.88 4.75 2.10
CA PHE A 116 25.43 3.77 1.12
C PHE A 116 24.26 2.94 1.66
N GLY A 117 24.44 2.29 2.82
CA GLY A 117 23.41 1.46 3.45
C GLY A 117 22.11 2.23 3.69
N ASN A 118 22.20 3.44 4.22
CA ASN A 118 21.04 4.29 4.50
C ASN A 118 20.26 4.65 3.23
N PHE A 119 20.96 5.04 2.16
CA PHE A 119 20.32 5.28 0.86
C PHE A 119 19.57 4.05 0.37
N PHE A 120 20.22 2.88 0.37
CA PHE A 120 19.64 1.66 -0.17
C PHE A 120 18.48 1.12 0.68
N GLN A 121 18.53 1.24 2.00
CA GLN A 121 17.42 0.85 2.90
C GLN A 121 16.17 1.68 2.60
N LEU A 122 16.31 3.01 2.53
CA LEU A 122 15.20 3.92 2.22
C LEU A 122 14.67 3.71 0.79
N ALA A 123 15.58 3.54 -0.17
CA ALA A 123 15.22 3.30 -1.58
C ALA A 123 14.45 2.00 -1.76
N PHE A 124 14.94 0.91 -1.15
CA PHE A 124 14.27 -0.38 -1.17
C PHE A 124 12.88 -0.29 -0.53
N ASN A 125 12.79 0.35 0.65
CA ASN A 125 11.50 0.54 1.33
C ASN A 125 10.50 1.30 0.44
N CYS A 126 10.93 2.37 -0.22
CA CYS A 126 10.09 3.13 -1.15
C CYS A 126 9.60 2.29 -2.32
N ILE A 127 10.51 1.56 -2.99
CA ILE A 127 10.17 0.70 -4.15
C ILE A 127 9.17 -0.40 -3.75
N MET A 128 9.42 -1.09 -2.64
CA MET A 128 8.53 -2.15 -2.17
C MET A 128 7.14 -1.61 -1.85
N ASN A 129 7.06 -0.53 -1.07
CA ASN A 129 5.78 0.04 -0.66
C ASN A 129 4.98 0.63 -1.84
N LEU A 130 5.63 1.26 -2.82
CA LEU A 130 4.92 1.73 -4.03
C LEU A 130 4.31 0.57 -4.81
N GLN A 131 5.07 -0.50 -5.02
CA GLN A 131 4.57 -1.66 -5.76
C GLN A 131 3.49 -2.39 -4.95
N SER A 132 3.64 -2.54 -3.63
CA SER A 132 2.60 -3.11 -2.76
C SER A 132 1.30 -2.31 -2.80
N SER A 133 1.38 -0.97 -2.90
CA SER A 133 0.20 -0.11 -3.07
C SER A 133 -0.59 -0.48 -4.33
N ILE A 134 0.11 -0.71 -5.46
CA ILE A 134 -0.52 -1.15 -6.71
C ILE A 134 -1.09 -2.56 -6.57
N GLU A 135 -0.32 -3.49 -6.02
CA GLU A 135 -0.73 -4.89 -5.94
C GLU A 135 -1.96 -5.09 -5.06
N VAL A 136 -1.99 -4.44 -3.90
CA VAL A 136 -3.16 -4.48 -3.02
C VAL A 136 -4.37 -3.79 -3.67
N PHE A 137 -4.17 -2.64 -4.31
CA PHE A 137 -5.25 -1.97 -5.04
C PHE A 137 -5.88 -2.87 -6.10
N VAL A 138 -5.05 -3.51 -6.91
CA VAL A 138 -5.53 -4.38 -7.98
C VAL A 138 -6.13 -5.67 -7.44
N ASN A 139 -5.62 -6.23 -6.34
CA ASN A 139 -6.21 -7.42 -5.70
C ASN A 139 -7.58 -7.14 -5.06
N LEU A 140 -7.82 -5.92 -4.56
CA LEU A 140 -9.15 -5.55 -4.05
C LEU A 140 -10.22 -5.52 -5.15
N ILE A 141 -9.82 -5.12 -6.36
CA ILE A 141 -10.72 -5.05 -7.52
C ILE A 141 -10.87 -6.44 -8.16
N ILE A 142 -9.75 -7.13 -8.33
CA ILE A 142 -9.67 -8.44 -8.99
C ILE A 142 -9.71 -9.53 -7.92
N GLN A 143 -10.90 -9.75 -7.37
CA GLN A 143 -11.14 -10.87 -6.48
C GLN A 143 -11.09 -12.17 -7.32
N GLU A 144 -9.98 -12.90 -7.25
CA GLU A 144 -9.69 -14.04 -8.15
C GLU A 144 -10.81 -15.11 -8.16
N ASN A 145 -11.54 -15.26 -7.07
CA ASN A 145 -12.68 -16.19 -6.96
C ASN A 145 -13.89 -15.78 -7.82
N ASN A 146 -13.94 -14.53 -8.28
CA ASN A 146 -15.05 -14.00 -9.07
C ASN A 146 -14.77 -14.06 -10.58
N TYR A 147 -13.56 -14.44 -11.01
CA TYR A 147 -13.13 -14.37 -12.40
C TYR A 147 -12.44 -15.64 -12.87
N VAL A 148 -12.82 -16.12 -14.06
CA VAL A 148 -12.12 -17.21 -14.75
C VAL A 148 -11.15 -16.59 -15.76
N PHE A 149 -9.88 -16.92 -15.61
CA PHE A 149 -8.84 -16.44 -16.52
C PHE A 149 -8.50 -17.52 -17.52
N LEU A 150 -8.55 -17.17 -18.81
CA LEU A 150 -8.27 -18.09 -19.89
C LEU A 150 -6.88 -17.85 -20.47
N LYS A 151 -6.19 -18.93 -20.85
CA LYS A 151 -4.99 -18.88 -21.69
C LYS A 151 -5.39 -18.59 -23.14
N LYS A 152 -4.38 -18.32 -23.99
CA LYS A 152 -4.59 -18.08 -25.43
C LYS A 152 -5.26 -19.26 -26.16
N ASP A 153 -5.09 -20.47 -25.66
CA ASP A 153 -5.69 -21.69 -26.19
C ASP A 153 -7.13 -21.93 -25.68
N GLY A 154 -7.69 -21.00 -24.91
CA GLY A 154 -9.03 -21.10 -24.33
C GLY A 154 -9.11 -21.96 -23.07
N THR A 155 -8.02 -22.60 -22.63
CA THR A 155 -8.02 -23.37 -21.40
C THR A 155 -7.97 -22.45 -20.18
N GLN A 156 -8.59 -22.88 -19.07
CA GLN A 156 -8.51 -22.14 -17.83
C GLN A 156 -7.05 -22.08 -17.34
N ARG A 157 -6.59 -20.87 -17.07
CA ARG A 157 -5.32 -20.63 -16.38
C ARG A 157 -5.51 -21.04 -14.92
N THR A 158 -4.69 -22.00 -14.49
CA THR A 158 -4.60 -22.40 -13.10
C THR A 158 -3.49 -21.61 -12.40
N GLY A 159 -3.76 -21.09 -11.21
CA GLY A 159 -2.79 -20.37 -10.38
C GLY A 159 -2.93 -18.85 -10.36
N ILE A 160 -2.17 -18.22 -9.46
CA ILE A 160 -2.20 -16.78 -9.19
C ILE A 160 -1.69 -16.00 -10.40
N ILE A 161 -2.38 -14.93 -10.74
CA ILE A 161 -2.02 -14.07 -11.87
C ILE A 161 -1.00 -13.06 -11.41
N ASN A 162 0.07 -12.93 -12.20
CA ASN A 162 1.11 -11.96 -11.88
C ASN A 162 0.57 -10.53 -11.97
N ILE A 163 1.21 -9.62 -11.23
CA ILE A 163 0.77 -8.22 -11.16
C ILE A 163 0.75 -7.53 -12.53
N HIS A 164 1.65 -7.89 -13.44
CA HIS A 164 1.72 -7.32 -14.79
C HIS A 164 0.44 -7.63 -15.58
N ASP A 165 0.01 -8.89 -15.62
CA ASP A 165 -1.22 -9.31 -16.30
C ASP A 165 -2.46 -8.70 -15.62
N LYS A 166 -2.45 -8.58 -14.29
CA LYS A 166 -3.52 -7.93 -13.54
C LYS A 166 -3.68 -6.45 -13.94
N VAL A 167 -2.59 -5.69 -14.02
CA VAL A 167 -2.59 -4.27 -14.39
C VAL A 167 -2.91 -4.07 -15.88
N ASN A 168 -2.40 -4.93 -16.76
CA ASN A 168 -2.39 -4.68 -18.20
C ASN A 168 -3.57 -5.28 -18.96
N ILE A 169 -4.16 -6.34 -18.41
CA ILE A 169 -5.20 -7.10 -19.09
C ILE A 169 -6.48 -7.08 -18.26
N ALA A 170 -6.40 -7.58 -17.03
CA ALA A 170 -7.59 -7.82 -16.23
C ALA A 170 -8.26 -6.52 -15.77
N LEU A 171 -7.49 -5.57 -15.23
CA LEU A 171 -8.04 -4.30 -14.73
C LEU A 171 -8.73 -3.48 -15.85
N PRO A 172 -8.14 -3.29 -17.05
CA PRO A 172 -8.82 -2.62 -18.15
C PRO A 172 -10.08 -3.31 -18.63
N GLN A 173 -10.12 -4.64 -18.62
CA GLN A 173 -11.30 -5.41 -19.03
C GLN A 173 -12.42 -5.31 -18.00
N ILE A 174 -12.11 -5.46 -16.71
CA ILE A 174 -13.10 -5.44 -15.63
C ILE A 174 -13.73 -4.05 -15.48
N LEU A 175 -12.91 -2.99 -15.54
CA LEU A 175 -13.39 -1.62 -15.31
C LEU A 175 -13.73 -0.86 -16.59
N ASN A 176 -13.52 -1.46 -17.76
CA ASN A 176 -13.63 -0.82 -19.08
C ASN A 176 -12.88 0.52 -19.15
N LYS A 177 -11.69 0.58 -18.53
CA LYS A 177 -10.86 1.78 -18.38
C LYS A 177 -9.39 1.44 -18.54
N ASN A 178 -8.72 2.03 -19.53
CA ASN A 178 -7.32 1.74 -19.82
C ASN A 178 -6.40 2.89 -19.39
N PHE A 179 -5.65 2.70 -18.29
CA PHE A 179 -4.68 3.69 -17.82
C PHE A 179 -3.54 3.92 -18.81
N LYS A 180 -3.03 2.85 -19.45
CA LYS A 180 -1.92 2.92 -20.40
C LYS A 180 -2.23 3.83 -21.58
N THR A 181 -3.44 3.71 -22.14
CA THR A 181 -3.87 4.54 -23.29
C THR A 181 -3.95 6.02 -22.93
N ASN A 182 -4.33 6.35 -21.70
CA ASN A 182 -4.55 7.72 -21.28
C ASN A 182 -3.27 8.38 -20.71
N PHE A 183 -2.34 7.58 -20.18
CA PHE A 183 -1.18 8.03 -19.42
C PHE A 183 0.05 7.16 -19.69
N GLU A 184 0.49 7.12 -20.95
CA GLU A 184 1.58 6.25 -21.41
C GLU A 184 2.89 6.45 -20.62
N ASN A 185 3.26 7.71 -20.36
CA ASN A 185 4.49 8.04 -19.63
C ASN A 185 4.45 7.54 -18.18
N GLU A 186 3.36 7.80 -17.46
CA GLU A 186 3.17 7.32 -16.09
C GLU A 186 3.07 5.80 -16.03
N TYR A 187 2.42 5.20 -17.03
CA TYR A 187 2.37 3.75 -17.15
C TYR A 187 3.78 3.14 -17.32
N SER A 188 4.65 3.74 -18.14
CA SER A 188 6.05 3.32 -18.23
C SER A 188 6.79 3.40 -16.89
N GLN A 189 6.53 4.42 -16.07
CA GLN A 189 7.12 4.50 -14.72
C GLN A 189 6.65 3.36 -13.82
N ILE A 190 5.41 2.91 -13.97
CA ILE A 190 4.85 1.78 -13.22
C ILE A 190 5.46 0.45 -13.67
N GLU A 191 5.65 0.26 -14.98
CA GLU A 191 6.34 -0.92 -15.50
C GLU A 191 7.78 -1.00 -15.00
N ASP A 192 8.50 0.12 -14.99
CA ASP A 192 9.86 0.19 -14.49
C ASP A 192 9.92 -0.09 -12.98
N LEU A 193 8.95 0.41 -12.20
CA LEU A 193 8.79 0.08 -10.78
C LEU A 193 8.60 -1.42 -10.56
N ILE A 194 7.67 -2.05 -11.29
CA ILE A 194 7.36 -3.48 -11.15
C ILE A 194 8.60 -4.33 -11.51
N LYS A 195 9.28 -3.98 -12.62
CA LYS A 195 10.51 -4.66 -13.04
C LYS A 195 11.61 -4.52 -11.99
N LEU A 196 11.87 -3.30 -11.51
CA LEU A 196 12.91 -3.04 -10.52
C LEU A 196 12.62 -3.77 -9.19
N ARG A 197 11.37 -3.76 -8.73
CA ARG A 197 10.95 -4.51 -7.54
C ARG A 197 11.22 -6.00 -7.69
N ASN A 198 10.85 -6.58 -8.83
CA ASN A 198 11.09 -8.01 -9.10
C ASN A 198 12.59 -8.34 -9.14
N ASP A 199 13.41 -7.50 -9.77
CA ASP A 199 14.87 -7.65 -9.78
C ASP A 199 15.47 -7.62 -8.37
N LEU A 200 14.93 -6.79 -7.47
CA LEU A 200 15.43 -6.63 -6.10
C LEU A 200 15.01 -7.76 -5.16
N ILE A 201 13.80 -8.31 -5.31
CA ILE A 201 13.33 -9.45 -4.48
C ILE A 201 13.94 -10.77 -4.96
N HIS A 202 14.08 -10.95 -6.28
CA HIS A 202 14.66 -12.13 -6.88
C HIS A 202 16.15 -11.95 -7.19
N LEU A 203 16.83 -11.14 -6.38
CA LEU A 203 18.23 -10.79 -6.55
C LEU A 203 19.08 -12.05 -6.62
N LYS A 204 19.80 -12.23 -7.73
CA LYS A 204 20.78 -13.30 -7.93
C LYS A 204 22.16 -12.69 -8.14
N PRO A 205 23.22 -13.26 -7.54
CA PRO A 205 24.57 -12.80 -7.83
C PRO A 205 24.88 -13.02 -9.31
N GLU A 206 25.52 -12.05 -9.94
CA GLU A 206 26.09 -12.23 -11.27
C GLU A 206 27.16 -13.33 -11.25
N ALA A 207 27.28 -14.09 -12.35
CA ALA A 207 28.39 -15.00 -12.55
C ALA A 207 29.72 -14.24 -12.43
N GLU A 208 30.78 -14.92 -11.96
CA GLU A 208 32.09 -14.31 -11.65
C GLU A 208 32.87 -13.89 -12.90
N ILE A 209 32.34 -12.90 -13.62
CA ILE A 209 33.01 -12.20 -14.72
C ILE A 209 33.79 -11.00 -14.16
N THR A 210 33.38 -10.48 -13.00
CA THR A 210 34.04 -9.34 -12.31
C THR A 210 34.02 -9.52 -10.79
N ASN A 211 34.84 -8.76 -10.07
CA ASN A 211 34.92 -8.79 -8.59
C ASN A 211 33.65 -8.30 -7.86
N THR A 212 32.58 -7.93 -8.58
CA THR A 212 31.35 -7.36 -8.01
C THR A 212 30.13 -8.20 -8.40
N LYS A 213 29.34 -8.62 -7.40
CA LYS A 213 28.20 -9.54 -7.59
C LYS A 213 26.84 -8.86 -7.81
N TYR A 214 26.70 -7.58 -7.45
CA TYR A 214 25.41 -6.88 -7.38
C TYR A 214 25.42 -5.46 -8.00
N LYS A 215 26.38 -5.16 -8.88
CA LYS A 215 26.57 -3.79 -9.41
C LYS A 215 25.36 -3.31 -10.23
N ILE A 216 24.72 -4.18 -11.01
CA ILE A 216 23.61 -3.80 -11.90
C ILE A 216 22.38 -3.37 -11.08
N PRO A 217 21.87 -4.18 -10.13
CA PRO A 217 20.77 -3.78 -9.25
C PRO A 217 21.04 -2.47 -8.52
N TYR A 218 22.25 -2.28 -7.98
CA TYR A 218 22.60 -1.05 -7.27
C TYR A 218 22.57 0.19 -8.18
N ARG A 219 23.07 0.09 -9.41
CA ARG A 219 22.98 1.18 -10.40
C ARG A 219 21.53 1.52 -10.74
N LYS A 220 20.71 0.50 -11.00
CA LYS A 220 19.27 0.70 -11.30
C LYS A 220 18.56 1.48 -10.19
N VAL A 221 18.82 1.15 -8.93
CA VAL A 221 18.22 1.86 -7.77
C VAL A 221 18.74 3.30 -7.66
N ILE A 222 20.04 3.53 -7.88
CA ILE A 222 20.62 4.89 -7.86
C ILE A 222 20.02 5.75 -8.99
N GLU A 223 19.79 5.17 -10.16
CA GLU A 223 19.27 5.87 -11.35
C GLU A 223 17.74 6.02 -11.33
N PHE A 224 17.04 5.27 -10.47
CA PHE A 224 15.58 5.27 -10.37
C PHE A 224 15.01 6.66 -10.04
N ASN A 225 13.91 7.02 -10.71
CA ASN A 225 13.24 8.31 -10.55
C ASN A 225 12.05 8.20 -9.60
N PHE A 226 12.34 8.18 -8.29
CA PHE A 226 11.35 8.04 -7.23
C PHE A 226 10.20 9.05 -7.33
N ASP A 227 10.50 10.33 -7.56
CA ASP A 227 9.47 11.39 -7.60
C ASP A 227 8.48 11.17 -8.75
N LYS A 228 8.96 10.87 -9.96
CA LYS A 228 8.09 10.59 -11.11
C LYS A 228 7.27 9.33 -10.90
N THR A 229 7.89 8.27 -10.35
CA THR A 229 7.17 7.03 -10.06
C THR A 229 6.09 7.24 -9.01
N ILE A 230 6.36 7.96 -7.91
CA ILE A 230 5.37 8.27 -6.88
C ILE A 230 4.14 8.96 -7.49
N ILE A 231 4.37 9.97 -8.35
CA ILE A 231 3.30 10.68 -9.04
C ILE A 231 2.51 9.72 -9.95
N ALA A 232 3.21 8.87 -10.70
CA ALA A 232 2.58 7.87 -11.56
C ALA A 232 1.70 6.89 -10.79
N VAL A 233 2.18 6.35 -9.66
CA VAL A 233 1.40 5.43 -8.81
C VAL A 233 0.17 6.12 -8.22
N LYS A 234 0.32 7.34 -7.69
CA LYS A 234 -0.83 8.13 -7.20
C LYS A 234 -1.87 8.32 -8.30
N LYS A 235 -1.42 8.68 -9.50
CA LYS A 235 -2.29 8.92 -10.67
C LYS A 235 -2.98 7.64 -11.12
N PHE A 236 -2.28 6.50 -11.12
CA PHE A 236 -2.85 5.19 -11.43
C PHE A 236 -3.98 4.81 -10.46
N ILE A 237 -3.71 4.88 -9.15
CA ILE A 237 -4.71 4.54 -8.13
C ILE A 237 -5.91 5.47 -8.26
N ASN A 238 -5.69 6.79 -8.31
CA ASN A 238 -6.77 7.78 -8.36
C ASN A 238 -7.53 7.82 -9.70
N TYR A 239 -6.96 7.29 -10.79
CA TYR A 239 -7.68 7.16 -12.06
C TYR A 239 -8.83 6.14 -11.96
N TYR A 240 -8.62 5.09 -11.18
CA TYR A 240 -9.59 4.02 -10.99
C TYR A 240 -10.46 4.25 -9.75
N GLU A 241 -9.90 4.79 -8.66
CA GLU A 241 -10.63 5.17 -7.44
C GLU A 241 -10.32 6.63 -7.06
N PRO A 242 -11.14 7.58 -7.54
CA PRO A 242 -10.91 9.00 -7.33
C PRO A 242 -10.74 9.34 -5.86
N ASN A 243 -9.74 10.19 -5.59
CA ASN A 243 -9.42 10.71 -4.27
C ASN A 243 -8.95 9.65 -3.27
N LEU A 244 -8.64 8.40 -3.63
CA LEU A 244 -8.15 7.43 -2.65
C LEU A 244 -6.82 7.88 -2.01
N ILE A 245 -5.88 8.36 -2.83
CA ILE A 245 -4.59 8.92 -2.38
C ILE A 245 -4.66 10.44 -2.36
N GLU A 246 -4.71 11.02 -1.17
CA GLU A 246 -4.77 12.45 -0.94
C GLU A 246 -3.73 12.91 0.09
N GLU A 247 -3.25 14.14 -0.07
CA GLU A 247 -2.38 14.77 0.92
C GLU A 247 -3.17 15.03 2.20
N CYS A 248 -2.53 14.85 3.33
CA CYS A 248 -3.16 15.08 4.61
C CYS A 248 -3.18 16.58 4.96
N ASN A 249 -4.34 17.06 5.36
CA ASN A 249 -4.56 18.48 5.68
C ASN A 249 -3.97 18.91 7.04
N TYR A 250 -3.49 17.98 7.86
CA TYR A 250 -3.05 18.26 9.24
C TYR A 250 -1.63 18.84 9.37
N GLY A 251 -0.97 19.21 8.26
CA GLY A 251 0.25 20.04 8.27
C GLY A 251 1.54 19.42 8.86
N VAL A 252 1.49 18.23 9.46
CA VAL A 252 2.67 17.58 10.06
C VAL A 252 3.31 16.61 9.08
N ASN A 253 4.48 16.94 8.52
CA ASN A 253 5.20 16.02 7.64
C ASN A 253 5.93 14.93 8.44
N PHE A 254 5.44 13.70 8.35
CA PHE A 254 6.15 12.52 8.86
C PHE A 254 7.16 12.02 7.84
N HIS A 255 8.34 11.63 8.32
CA HIS A 255 9.36 10.96 7.52
C HIS A 255 10.05 9.92 8.39
N PHE A 256 10.58 8.86 7.77
CA PHE A 256 11.47 7.97 8.49
C PHE A 256 12.74 8.73 8.85
N ASP A 257 13.17 8.63 10.10
CA ASP A 257 14.51 9.06 10.51
C ASP A 257 15.34 7.83 10.86
N ILE A 258 16.62 7.87 10.51
CA ILE A 258 17.54 6.79 10.83
C ILE A 258 18.11 7.12 12.20
N ILE A 259 17.71 6.35 13.21
CA ILE A 259 18.23 6.49 14.58
C ILE A 259 19.74 6.21 14.53
N LYS A 260 20.52 7.19 15.01
CA LYS A 260 21.99 7.14 15.04
C LYS A 260 22.50 6.36 16.23
#